data_AF-A0A2N8P7E3-F1
#
_entry.id   AF-A0A2N8P7E3-F1
#
_cell.length_a   1.000
_cell.length_b   1.000
_cell.length_c   1.000
_cell.angle_alpha   90.00
_cell.angle_beta   90.00
_cell.angle_gamma   90.00
#
_symmetry.space_group_name_H-M   'P 1'
#
loop_
_entity.id
_entity.type
_entity.pdbx_description
1 polymer ?
#
loop_
_entity_poly.entity_id
_entity_poly.type
_entity_poly.pdbx_seq_one_letter_code
_entity_poly.pdbx_strand_id
1 'polypeptide(L)'
;MEEKPELSPSLSWTALGLLLAAGVIALAVWLVSLLWGPFAYRAGLAGTPGTLTAAHCHVTGSGKYSKRDCSGTFVASTGAFTDSSAHTYDVARADDSPLRVQRRSDGGYTQPRADRAATALSVIFGIVSGAAALLLFLCLLPLKVSFGKGVRLGANPQPWGALLWLFSRVSVGAAIAAAASLAMMIVLAIFQRFL
;
A
#
# COMPACT_ATOMS: atom_id res chain seq x y z
N MET A 1 36.93 -8.55 -46.53
CA MET A 1 36.82 -9.21 -45.22
C MET A 1 36.00 -8.27 -44.34
N GLU A 2 34.70 -8.50 -44.26
CA GLU A 2 33.80 -7.74 -43.39
C GLU A 2 33.81 -8.40 -42.01
N GLU A 3 34.34 -7.68 -41.01
CA GLU A 3 34.20 -8.07 -39.61
C GLU A 3 32.73 -7.93 -39.20
N LYS A 4 32.12 -9.06 -38.84
CA LYS A 4 30.78 -9.13 -38.29
C LYS A 4 30.87 -8.74 -36.81
N PRO A 5 30.25 -7.65 -36.35
CA PRO A 5 30.35 -7.25 -34.96
C PRO A 5 29.67 -8.31 -34.07
N GLU A 6 30.49 -8.97 -33.25
CA GLU A 6 30.01 -9.92 -32.24
C GLU A 6 29.24 -9.15 -31.16
N LEU A 7 27.93 -9.28 -31.21
CA LEU A 7 27.02 -8.71 -30.22
C LEU A 7 27.25 -9.44 -28.89
N SER A 8 27.97 -8.82 -27.97
CA SER A 8 28.36 -9.39 -26.67
C SER A 8 27.12 -9.85 -25.86
N PRO A 9 26.96 -11.15 -25.54
CA PRO A 9 25.74 -11.71 -24.94
C PRO A 9 25.54 -11.41 -23.44
N SER A 10 26.44 -10.66 -22.80
CA SER A 10 26.38 -10.31 -21.36
C SER A 10 25.61 -9.02 -21.06
N LEU A 11 25.40 -8.15 -22.06
CA LEU A 11 24.73 -6.86 -21.87
C LEU A 11 23.20 -6.99 -21.78
N SER A 12 22.62 -8.03 -22.41
CA SER A 12 21.15 -8.19 -22.49
C SER A 12 20.53 -8.61 -21.16
N TRP A 13 21.17 -9.50 -20.40
CA TRP A 13 20.62 -10.01 -19.14
C TRP A 13 20.68 -9.00 -17.99
N THR A 14 21.75 -8.20 -17.96
CA THR A 14 21.90 -7.13 -16.95
C THR A 14 20.91 -5.99 -17.19
N ALA A 15 20.75 -5.58 -18.46
CA ALA A 15 19.74 -4.62 -18.86
C ALA A 15 18.32 -5.11 -18.55
N LEU A 16 18.02 -6.39 -18.84
CA LEU A 16 16.73 -7.00 -18.53
C LEU A 16 16.44 -7.02 -17.02
N GLY A 17 17.43 -7.38 -16.19
CA GLY A 17 17.31 -7.39 -14.73
C GLY A 17 17.05 -6.00 -14.15
N LEU A 18 17.76 -4.98 -14.64
CA LEU A 18 17.55 -3.57 -14.26
C LEU A 18 16.15 -3.06 -14.66
N LEU A 19 15.69 -3.40 -15.86
CA LEU A 19 14.36 -3.02 -16.34
C LEU A 19 13.25 -3.68 -15.51
N LEU A 20 13.40 -4.97 -15.17
CA LEU A 20 12.46 -5.66 -14.29
C LEU A 20 12.43 -5.04 -12.89
N ALA A 21 13.60 -4.76 -12.31
CA ALA A 21 13.69 -4.12 -11.00
C ALA A 21 13.01 -2.74 -10.98
N ALA A 22 13.30 -1.90 -11.97
CA ALA A 22 12.69 -0.59 -12.13
C ALA A 22 11.17 -0.69 -12.30
N GLY A 23 10.70 -1.65 -13.11
CA GLY A 23 9.28 -1.91 -13.32
C GLY A 23 8.56 -2.33 -12.03
N VAL A 24 9.15 -3.22 -11.24
CA VAL A 24 8.58 -3.66 -9.94
C VAL A 24 8.50 -2.50 -8.95
N ILE A 25 9.56 -1.68 -8.86
CA ILE A 25 9.57 -0.50 -7.97
C ILE A 25 8.53 0.52 -8.43
N ALA A 26 8.47 0.83 -9.72
CA ALA A 26 7.50 1.77 -10.26
C ALA A 26 6.07 1.31 -10.02
N LEU A 27 5.78 0.02 -10.23
CA LEU A 27 4.47 -0.57 -9.96
C LEU A 27 4.11 -0.50 -8.47
N ALA A 28 5.06 -0.80 -7.58
CA ALA A 28 4.85 -0.71 -6.14
C ALA A 28 4.54 0.73 -5.69
N VAL A 29 5.34 1.71 -6.16
CA VAL A 29 5.12 3.14 -5.86
C VAL A 29 3.76 3.59 -6.39
N TRP A 30 3.39 3.18 -7.59
CA TRP A 30 2.10 3.50 -8.18
C TRP A 30 0.93 2.91 -7.36
N LEU A 31 1.00 1.64 -6.98
CA LEU A 31 -0.01 0.98 -6.14
C LEU A 31 -0.15 1.63 -4.76
N VAL A 32 0.97 1.96 -4.11
CA VAL A 32 0.96 2.66 -2.82
C VAL A 32 0.32 4.04 -2.97
N SER A 33 0.65 4.77 -4.03
CA SER A 33 0.12 6.11 -4.28
C SER A 33 -1.41 6.10 -4.48
N LEU A 34 -1.94 5.08 -5.17
CA LEU A 34 -3.39 4.89 -5.36
C LEU A 34 -4.12 4.59 -4.04
N LEU A 35 -3.48 3.89 -3.11
CA LEU A 35 -4.10 3.44 -1.87
C LEU A 35 -3.86 4.40 -0.69
N TRP A 36 -2.86 5.27 -0.78
CA TRP A 36 -2.48 6.18 0.30
C TRP A 36 -3.59 7.15 0.68
N GLY A 37 -4.24 7.79 -0.30
CA GLY A 37 -5.35 8.72 -0.04
C GLY A 37 -6.50 8.07 0.72
N PRO A 38 -7.11 6.98 0.19
CA PRO A 38 -8.15 6.23 0.89
C PRO A 38 -7.72 5.74 2.28
N PHE A 39 -6.47 5.28 2.42
CA PHE A 39 -5.92 4.87 3.70
C PHE A 39 -5.82 6.03 4.69
N ALA A 40 -5.27 7.18 4.29
CA ALA A 40 -5.11 8.33 5.17
C ALA A 40 -6.45 8.82 5.73
N TYR A 41 -7.50 8.85 4.90
CA TYR A 41 -8.86 9.19 5.35
C TYR A 41 -9.52 8.10 6.20
N ARG A 42 -9.23 6.81 5.95
CA ARG A 42 -9.81 5.70 6.75
C ARG A 42 -9.10 5.52 8.10
N ALA A 43 -7.80 5.79 8.14
CA ALA A 43 -6.96 5.73 9.33
C ALA A 43 -7.08 6.98 10.22
N GLY A 44 -7.89 7.98 9.83
CA GLY A 44 -8.02 9.21 10.60
C GLY A 44 -6.87 10.20 10.41
N LEU A 45 -5.91 9.90 9.53
CA LEU A 45 -4.68 10.69 9.33
C LEU A 45 -4.87 11.92 8.42
N ALA A 46 -5.97 11.98 7.68
CA ALA A 46 -6.28 13.09 6.77
C ALA A 46 -7.75 13.52 6.89
N GLY A 47 -8.02 14.82 6.73
CA GLY A 47 -9.37 15.40 6.82
C GLY A 47 -9.71 15.92 8.21
N THR A 48 -10.93 16.45 8.37
CA THR A 48 -11.38 17.05 9.65
C THR A 48 -12.20 16.03 10.44
N PRO A 49 -11.71 15.51 11.57
CA PRO A 49 -12.45 14.55 12.38
C PRO A 49 -13.60 15.23 13.12
N GLY A 50 -14.72 14.53 13.27
CA GLY A 50 -15.88 15.01 14.01
C GLY A 50 -16.96 13.96 14.20
N THR A 51 -18.15 14.42 14.58
CA THR A 51 -19.31 13.59 14.86
C THR A 51 -20.48 14.01 14.00
N LEU A 52 -21.17 13.04 13.41
CA LEU A 52 -22.40 13.21 12.66
C LEU A 52 -23.57 12.67 13.48
N THR A 53 -24.49 13.54 13.84
CA THR A 53 -25.78 13.17 14.41
C THR A 53 -26.74 12.94 13.26
N ALA A 54 -27.05 11.68 12.98
CA ALA A 54 -27.92 11.30 11.86
C ALA A 54 -29.38 11.62 12.22
N ALA A 55 -30.04 12.42 11.38
CA ALA A 55 -31.47 12.66 11.48
C ALA A 55 -32.26 11.60 10.70
N HIS A 56 -31.72 11.18 9.54
CA HIS A 56 -32.34 10.18 8.68
C HIS A 56 -31.30 9.18 8.20
N CYS A 57 -31.61 7.89 8.32
CA CYS A 57 -30.83 6.81 7.74
C CYS A 57 -31.76 5.93 6.91
N HIS A 58 -31.36 5.61 5.69
CA HIS A 58 -32.07 4.69 4.82
C HIS A 58 -31.12 3.61 4.32
N VAL A 59 -31.64 2.41 4.10
CA VAL A 59 -30.87 1.30 3.56
C VAL A 59 -31.20 1.17 2.08
N THR A 60 -30.20 1.33 1.23
CA THR A 60 -30.26 1.14 -0.21
C THR A 60 -29.77 -0.26 -0.59
N GLY A 61 -30.44 -0.92 -1.53
CA GLY A 61 -30.08 -2.28 -1.97
C GLY A 61 -30.68 -3.42 -1.13
N SER A 62 -30.45 -4.66 -1.55
CA SER A 62 -30.96 -5.86 -0.87
C SER A 62 -29.87 -6.92 -0.62
N GLY A 63 -30.04 -7.72 0.42
CA GLY A 63 -29.12 -8.79 0.79
C GLY A 63 -27.70 -8.32 1.10
N LYS A 64 -26.71 -9.03 0.55
CA LYS A 64 -25.26 -8.81 0.81
C LYS A 64 -24.73 -7.47 0.30
N TYR A 65 -25.49 -6.77 -0.55
CA TYR A 65 -25.12 -5.48 -1.13
C TYR A 65 -25.95 -4.33 -0.57
N SER A 66 -26.65 -4.55 0.55
CA SER A 66 -27.31 -3.46 1.26
C SER A 66 -26.28 -2.46 1.79
N LYS A 67 -26.50 -1.18 1.51
CA LYS A 67 -25.71 -0.05 1.99
C LYS A 67 -26.62 0.83 2.81
N ARG A 68 -26.11 1.41 3.89
CA ARG A 68 -26.88 2.36 4.70
C ARG A 68 -26.32 3.76 4.46
N ASP A 69 -27.19 4.66 4.05
CA ASP A 69 -26.87 6.04 3.79
C ASP A 69 -27.59 6.91 4.83
N CYS A 70 -26.83 7.78 5.50
CA CYS A 70 -27.33 8.62 6.58
C CYS A 70 -27.08 10.09 6.27
N SER A 71 -28.04 10.93 6.62
CA SER A 71 -27.95 12.39 6.57
C SER A 71 -28.20 13.00 7.94
N GLY A 72 -27.54 14.12 8.21
CA GLY A 72 -27.72 14.82 9.47
C GLY A 72 -26.72 15.95 9.67
N THR A 73 -26.44 16.26 10.94
CA THR A 73 -25.56 17.37 11.30
C THR A 73 -24.17 16.86 11.68
N PHE A 74 -23.16 17.29 10.95
CA PHE A 74 -21.76 17.09 11.31
C PHE A 74 -21.25 18.24 12.16
N VAL A 75 -20.56 17.91 13.24
CA VAL A 75 -19.83 18.86 14.10
C VAL A 75 -18.37 18.42 14.14
N ALA A 76 -17.46 19.31 13.73
CA ALA A 76 -16.03 19.05 13.84
C ALA A 76 -15.64 18.88 15.31
N SER A 77 -14.72 17.97 15.60
CA SER A 77 -14.20 17.72 16.95
C SER A 77 -13.57 18.95 17.60
N THR A 78 -13.07 19.88 16.78
CA THR A 78 -12.53 21.18 17.21
C THR A 78 -13.60 22.21 17.52
N GLY A 79 -14.87 21.95 17.21
CA GLY A 79 -15.98 22.91 17.31
C GLY A 79 -15.96 24.04 16.28
N ALA A 80 -14.93 24.12 15.44
CA ALA A 80 -14.72 25.24 14.51
C ALA A 80 -15.64 25.19 13.26
N PHE A 81 -16.33 24.08 13.04
CA PHE A 81 -17.13 23.87 11.84
C PHE A 81 -18.34 22.97 12.14
N THR A 82 -19.49 23.35 11.59
CA THR A 82 -20.72 22.57 11.65
C THR A 82 -21.37 22.58 10.27
N ASP A 83 -21.82 21.41 9.82
CA ASP A 83 -22.57 21.24 8.57
C ASP A 83 -23.88 20.51 8.88
N SER A 84 -25.01 21.21 8.73
CA SER A 84 -26.36 20.68 8.99
C SER A 84 -26.90 19.77 7.88
N SER A 85 -26.19 19.67 6.76
CA SER A 85 -26.56 18.92 5.56
C SER A 85 -25.54 17.83 5.23
N ALA A 86 -24.89 17.28 6.26
CA ALA A 86 -23.87 16.27 6.06
C ALA A 86 -24.47 14.93 5.62
N HIS A 87 -23.93 14.37 4.54
CA HIS A 87 -24.34 13.08 3.98
C HIS A 87 -23.18 12.08 4.06
N THR A 88 -23.41 10.94 4.70
CA THR A 88 -22.44 9.85 4.77
C THR A 88 -23.00 8.59 4.13
N TYR A 89 -22.18 7.92 3.34
CA TYR A 89 -22.54 6.69 2.63
C TYR A 89 -21.92 5.46 3.31
N ASP A 90 -22.54 4.30 3.10
CA ASP A 90 -22.02 2.99 3.53
C ASP A 90 -21.69 2.92 5.04
N VAL A 91 -22.68 3.25 5.88
CA VAL A 91 -22.59 3.23 7.35
C VAL A 91 -22.86 1.81 7.89
N ALA A 92 -21.96 1.27 8.71
CA ALA A 92 -22.00 -0.12 9.19
C ALA A 92 -22.99 -0.28 10.32
N ARG A 93 -23.14 0.76 11.15
CA ARG A 93 -24.12 0.82 12.22
C ARG A 93 -24.44 2.27 12.51
N ALA A 94 -25.72 2.59 12.46
CA ALA A 94 -26.27 3.83 12.98
C ALA A 94 -27.21 3.39 14.10
N ASP A 95 -26.75 3.56 15.33
CA ASP A 95 -27.58 3.55 16.53
C ASP A 95 -27.92 5.02 16.86
N ASP A 96 -28.74 5.29 17.88
CA ASP A 96 -29.11 6.67 18.28
C ASP A 96 -27.92 7.52 18.80
N SER A 97 -26.72 6.95 18.82
CA SER A 97 -25.47 7.62 19.17
C SER A 97 -24.89 8.41 18.00
N PRO A 98 -24.23 9.56 18.25
CA PRO A 98 -23.52 10.30 17.20
C PRO A 98 -22.43 9.45 16.55
N LEU A 99 -22.43 9.42 15.22
CA LEU A 99 -21.48 8.65 14.41
C LEU A 99 -20.17 9.41 14.26
N ARG A 100 -19.04 8.76 14.57
CA ARG A 100 -17.72 9.36 14.26
C ARG A 100 -17.47 9.32 12.76
N VAL A 101 -17.30 10.49 12.15
CA VAL A 101 -16.99 10.62 10.72
C VAL A 101 -15.87 11.63 10.51
N GLN A 102 -15.25 11.57 9.34
CA GLN A 102 -14.21 12.50 8.92
C GLN A 102 -14.65 13.18 7.62
N ARG A 103 -14.59 14.52 7.63
CA ARG A 103 -14.85 15.34 6.45
C ARG A 103 -13.62 15.36 5.55
N ARG A 104 -13.81 14.98 4.29
CA ARG A 104 -12.81 14.98 3.23
C ARG A 104 -12.67 16.35 2.58
N SER A 105 -11.59 16.55 1.82
CA SER A 105 -11.34 17.79 1.08
C SER A 105 -12.37 18.05 -0.04
N ASP A 106 -13.02 17.01 -0.56
CA ASP A 106 -14.11 17.09 -1.54
C ASP A 106 -15.47 17.46 -0.92
N GLY A 107 -15.51 17.65 0.41
CA GLY A 107 -16.74 17.90 1.16
C GLY A 107 -17.52 16.64 1.52
N GLY A 108 -17.09 15.45 1.07
CA GLY A 108 -17.69 14.18 1.43
C GLY A 108 -17.37 13.78 2.86
N TYR A 109 -18.18 12.87 3.40
CA TYR A 109 -18.01 12.33 4.75
C TYR A 109 -17.73 10.84 4.69
N THR A 110 -16.72 10.40 5.46
CA THR A 110 -16.45 8.97 5.61
C THR A 110 -16.20 8.57 7.04
N GLN A 111 -16.74 7.42 7.41
CA GLN A 111 -16.48 6.80 8.69
C GLN A 111 -15.07 6.19 8.70
N PRO A 112 -14.22 6.51 9.70
CA PRO A 112 -12.98 5.79 9.92
C PRO A 112 -13.30 4.34 10.24
N ARG A 113 -13.06 3.43 9.30
CA ARG A 113 -13.10 2.00 9.53
C ARG A 113 -11.70 1.45 9.42
N ALA A 114 -11.34 0.58 10.37
CA ALA A 114 -10.29 -0.41 10.19
C ALA A 114 -10.75 -1.41 9.12
N ASP A 115 -10.72 -0.99 7.86
CA ASP A 115 -11.15 -1.78 6.71
C ASP A 115 -9.93 -2.35 5.97
N ARG A 116 -10.26 -3.31 5.08
CA ARG A 116 -9.39 -4.02 4.13
C ARG A 116 -8.26 -3.21 3.48
N ALA A 117 -8.29 -1.88 3.43
CA ALA A 117 -7.20 -1.06 2.90
C ALA A 117 -5.88 -1.31 3.63
N ALA A 118 -5.87 -1.42 4.96
CA ALA A 118 -4.66 -1.71 5.71
C ALA A 118 -4.19 -3.17 5.48
N THR A 119 -5.13 -4.11 5.32
CA THR A 119 -4.83 -5.49 4.91
C THR A 119 -4.30 -5.56 3.47
N ALA A 120 -4.88 -4.77 2.55
CA ALA A 120 -4.46 -4.70 1.16
C ALA A 120 -3.06 -4.09 1.07
N LEU A 121 -2.78 -3.03 1.83
CA LEU A 121 -1.45 -2.46 1.95
C LEU A 121 -0.46 -3.47 2.53
N SER A 122 -0.79 -4.20 3.60
CA SER A 122 0.09 -5.23 4.15
C SER A 122 0.37 -6.35 3.15
N VAL A 123 -0.65 -6.78 2.40
CA VAL A 123 -0.51 -7.79 1.34
C VAL A 123 0.38 -7.27 0.21
N ILE A 124 0.17 -6.04 -0.25
CA ILE A 124 0.98 -5.42 -1.31
C ILE A 124 2.43 -5.28 -0.86
N PHE A 125 2.68 -4.74 0.33
CA PHE A 125 4.04 -4.64 0.87
C PHE A 125 4.68 -6.02 1.07
N GLY A 126 3.91 -7.02 1.50
CA GLY A 126 4.37 -8.41 1.61
C GLY A 126 4.76 -9.01 0.26
N ILE A 127 3.94 -8.83 -0.78
CA ILE A 127 4.25 -9.28 -2.15
C ILE A 127 5.50 -8.59 -2.68
N VAL A 128 5.62 -7.27 -2.50
CA VAL A 128 6.79 -6.49 -2.94
C VAL A 128 8.06 -6.94 -2.22
N SER A 129 7.99 -7.17 -0.90
CA SER A 129 9.11 -7.71 -0.12
C SER A 129 9.51 -9.11 -0.59
N GLY A 130 8.53 -10.00 -0.79
CA GLY A 130 8.76 -11.35 -1.31
C GLY A 130 9.38 -11.36 -2.70
N ALA A 131 8.90 -10.50 -3.61
CA ALA A 131 9.47 -10.35 -4.95
C ALA A 131 10.91 -9.82 -4.91
N ALA A 132 11.19 -8.83 -4.06
CA ALA A 132 12.55 -8.30 -3.87
C ALA A 132 13.50 -9.36 -3.27
N ALA A 133 13.02 -10.15 -2.30
CA ALA A 133 13.78 -11.24 -1.71
C ALA A 133 14.03 -12.38 -2.71
N LEU A 134 13.06 -12.72 -3.56
CA LEU A 134 13.22 -13.71 -4.62
C LEU A 134 14.22 -13.24 -5.67
N LEU A 135 14.17 -11.97 -6.07
CA LEU A 135 15.16 -11.38 -6.98
C LEU A 135 16.55 -11.41 -6.36
N LEU A 136 16.71 -11.03 -5.09
CA LEU A 136 17.97 -11.17 -4.34
C LEU A 136 18.47 -12.63 -4.36
N PHE A 137 17.59 -13.58 -4.09
CA PHE A 137 17.94 -14.99 -4.08
C PHE A 137 18.40 -15.49 -5.46
N LEU A 138 17.71 -15.09 -6.53
CA LEU A 138 18.10 -15.40 -7.91
C LEU A 138 19.42 -14.73 -8.32
N CYS A 139 19.69 -13.52 -7.81
CA CYS A 139 20.95 -12.81 -8.01
C CYS A 139 22.13 -13.44 -7.23
N LEU A 140 21.86 -14.02 -6.06
CA LEU A 140 22.86 -14.65 -5.19
C LEU A 140 23.07 -16.14 -5.50
N LEU A 141 22.12 -16.78 -6.18
CA LEU A 141 22.29 -18.15 -6.67
C LEU A 141 23.52 -18.18 -7.57
N PRO A 142 24.51 -19.03 -7.28
CA PRO A 142 25.66 -19.17 -8.14
C PRO A 142 25.14 -19.71 -9.47
N LEU A 143 25.05 -18.84 -10.48
CA LEU A 143 24.94 -19.21 -11.88
C LEU A 143 26.21 -20.01 -12.21
N LYS A 144 26.22 -21.29 -11.84
CA LYS A 144 27.18 -22.30 -12.31
C LYS A 144 26.87 -22.57 -13.77
N VAL A 145 27.03 -21.56 -14.61
CA VAL A 145 27.20 -21.76 -16.05
C VAL A 145 28.66 -22.18 -16.18
N SER A 146 28.89 -23.48 -16.18
CA SER A 146 30.21 -24.08 -16.38
C SER A 146 30.69 -23.79 -17.79
N PHE A 147 31.29 -22.61 -18.01
CA PHE A 147 32.13 -22.40 -19.17
C PHE A 147 33.38 -23.24 -18.99
N GLY A 148 33.55 -24.23 -19.88
CA GLY A 148 34.69 -25.12 -19.87
C GLY A 148 36.02 -24.38 -19.85
N LYS A 149 36.96 -24.93 -19.07
CA LYS A 149 38.37 -24.54 -18.96
C LYS A 149 38.66 -23.17 -18.32
N GLY A 150 38.74 -23.20 -16.99
CA GLY A 150 40.01 -22.86 -16.33
C GLY A 150 40.31 -21.40 -16.00
N VAL A 151 39.40 -20.45 -16.22
CA VAL A 151 39.62 -19.05 -15.79
C VAL A 151 38.63 -18.71 -14.67
N ARG A 152 39.15 -18.58 -13.44
CA ARG A 152 38.39 -17.96 -12.34
C ARG A 152 38.26 -16.47 -12.66
N LEU A 153 37.13 -16.07 -13.24
CA LEU A 153 36.75 -14.66 -13.37
C LEU A 153 36.41 -14.10 -11.98
N GLY A 154 37.46 -13.81 -11.20
CA GLY A 154 37.40 -12.96 -10.02
C GLY A 154 37.31 -11.50 -10.46
N ALA A 155 36.15 -11.09 -10.94
CA ALA A 155 35.78 -9.69 -11.10
C ALA A 155 34.26 -9.61 -11.08
N ASN A 156 33.71 -9.57 -9.87
CA ASN A 156 32.30 -9.27 -9.67
C ASN A 156 32.03 -7.89 -10.32
N PRO A 157 31.17 -7.78 -11.35
CA PRO A 157 30.95 -6.50 -12.00
C PRO A 157 30.38 -5.53 -10.97
N GLN A 158 31.05 -4.39 -10.81
CA GLN A 158 30.70 -3.26 -9.94
C GLN A 158 29.20 -2.91 -9.81
N PRO A 159 28.32 -3.05 -10.84
CA PRO A 159 26.88 -2.80 -10.67
C PRO A 159 26.14 -3.75 -9.73
N TRP A 160 26.62 -4.99 -9.51
CA TRP A 160 25.91 -5.98 -8.68
C TRP A 160 25.89 -5.61 -7.20
N GLY A 161 26.96 -4.99 -6.70
CA GLY A 161 27.01 -4.52 -5.31
C GLY A 161 25.95 -3.46 -5.01
N ALA A 162 25.77 -2.49 -5.91
CA ALA A 162 24.75 -1.46 -5.79
C ALA A 162 23.34 -2.06 -5.89
N LEU A 163 23.12 -3.02 -6.80
CA LEU A 163 21.83 -3.69 -6.96
C LEU A 163 21.44 -4.52 -5.72
N LEU A 164 22.38 -5.32 -5.19
CA LEU A 164 22.18 -6.12 -3.98
C LEU A 164 21.93 -5.23 -2.76
N TRP A 165 22.66 -4.12 -2.65
CA TRP A 165 22.45 -3.13 -1.59
C TRP A 165 21.07 -2.48 -1.69
N LEU A 166 20.65 -2.08 -2.89
CA LEU A 166 19.36 -1.44 -3.12
C LEU A 166 18.20 -2.41 -2.86
N PHE A 167 18.29 -3.65 -3.36
CA PHE A 167 17.28 -4.66 -3.07
C PHE A 167 17.23 -5.06 -1.60
N SER A 168 18.37 -5.11 -0.90
CA SER A 168 18.40 -5.34 0.55
C SER A 168 17.64 -4.23 1.28
N ARG A 169 17.89 -2.97 0.94
CA ARG A 169 17.19 -1.81 1.52
C ARG A 169 15.70 -1.83 1.22
N VAL A 170 15.31 -2.15 -0.01
CA VAL A 170 13.90 -2.25 -0.42
C VAL A 170 13.20 -3.39 0.31
N SER A 171 13.84 -4.57 0.41
CA SER A 171 13.27 -5.73 1.11
C SER A 171 13.07 -5.44 2.60
N VAL A 172 14.09 -4.90 3.28
CA VAL A 172 14.01 -4.53 4.70
C VAL A 172 12.98 -3.43 4.93
N GLY A 173 12.99 -2.38 4.10
CA GLY A 173 12.01 -1.29 4.19
C GLY A 173 10.57 -1.77 4.00
N ALA A 174 10.32 -2.61 2.99
CA ALA A 174 9.01 -3.19 2.74
C ALA A 174 8.56 -4.13 3.87
N ALA A 175 9.46 -4.92 4.45
CA ALA A 175 9.15 -5.78 5.59
C ALA A 175 8.78 -4.96 6.84
N ILE A 176 9.53 -3.89 7.13
CA ILE A 176 9.23 -2.97 8.23
C ILE A 176 7.87 -2.30 8.02
N ALA A 177 7.60 -1.81 6.80
CA ALA A 177 6.31 -1.22 6.47
C ALA A 177 5.14 -2.20 6.62
N ALA A 178 5.32 -3.46 6.20
CA ALA A 178 4.32 -4.51 6.38
C ALA A 178 4.06 -4.79 7.87
N ALA A 179 5.13 -4.89 8.67
CA ALA A 179 5.03 -5.09 10.12
C ALA A 179 4.34 -3.91 10.82
N ALA A 180 4.69 -2.67 10.46
CA ALA A 180 4.05 -1.47 10.99
C ALA A 180 2.55 -1.41 10.61
N SER A 181 2.21 -1.79 9.37
CA SER A 181 0.82 -1.88 8.90
C SER A 181 0.02 -2.92 9.69
N LEU A 182 0.62 -4.08 9.96
CA LEU A 182 0.02 -5.13 10.81
C LEU A 182 -0.13 -4.69 12.26
N ALA A 183 0.88 -4.04 12.83
CA ALA A 183 0.82 -3.51 14.19
C ALA A 183 -0.29 -2.46 14.31
N MET A 184 -0.42 -1.57 13.34
CA MET A 184 -1.48 -0.55 13.34
C MET A 184 -2.88 -1.17 13.18
N MET A 185 -3.02 -2.24 12.39
CA MET A 185 -4.25 -3.04 12.34
C MET A 185 -4.62 -3.61 13.71
N ILE A 186 -3.65 -4.18 14.43
CA ILE A 186 -3.87 -4.73 15.77
C ILE A 186 -4.26 -3.63 16.76
N VAL A 187 -3.55 -2.48 16.74
CA VAL A 187 -3.86 -1.33 17.61
C VAL A 187 -5.26 -0.80 17.33
N LEU A 188 -5.64 -0.61 16.05
CA LEU A 188 -6.97 -0.15 15.68
C LEU A 188 -8.06 -1.15 16.09
N ALA A 189 -7.83 -2.46 15.90
CA ALA A 189 -8.76 -3.50 16.32
C ALA A 189 -8.93 -3.55 17.86
N ILE A 190 -7.85 -3.31 18.61
CA ILE A 190 -7.90 -3.21 20.07
C ILE A 190 -8.64 -1.96 20.51
N PHE A 191 -8.33 -0.78 19.93
CA PHE A 191 -9.04 0.46 20.25
C PHE A 191 -10.53 0.37 19.93
N GLN A 192 -10.91 -0.32 18.85
CA GLN A 192 -12.31 -0.60 18.53
C GLN A 192 -13.01 -1.55 19.51
N ARG A 193 -12.29 -2.31 20.35
CA ARG A 193 -12.90 -3.18 21.39
C ARG A 193 -13.14 -2.46 22.71
N PHE A 194 -12.42 -1.37 22.96
CA PHE A 194 -12.50 -0.59 24.20
C PHE A 194 -13.32 0.70 24.04
N LEU A 195 -13.93 0.91 22.87
CA LEU A 195 -14.77 2.05 22.48
C LEU A 195 -16.11 1.54 21.94
#